data_AF-A0A352SZ53-F1
#
_entry.id   AF-A0A352SZ53-F1
#
_cell.length_a   1.000
_cell.length_b   1.000
_cell.length_c   1.000
_cell.angle_alpha   90.00
_cell.angle_beta   90.00
_cell.angle_gamma   90.00
#
_symmetry.space_group_name_H-M   'P 1'
#
loop_
_entity.id
_entity.type
_entity.pdbx_description
1 polymer ?
#
loop_
_entity_poly.entity_id
_entity_poly.type
_entity_poly.pdbx_seq_one_letter_code
_entity_poly.pdbx_strand_id
1 'polypeptide(L)'
;MFEHIEKDLDYIINNNQIRTIFQPIVSLRDGSIFGHEALSRIICQSSISNPDELFAAAEKNNRLWQLELLCRTKALEAAFVFMIPPYSKKLFINVNPQIIHDENFKTGFTKEFLRQYKINPSSIIFEITERNVITDISSFKSTITYYKNQEYSIAIDDTGAGYSGLNLISEVSPHFIKLDMNLIRGIDKDTLKHALVKGMVEFSKASNISIIAEGIETYEELKTVINLGVQYGQGYYIQKPDEKIMEISKQVQKDIFEINLNKDYLSFGASSKIFIKNLSQRSYVVNLKEKVDNVYEIFKKDRDCPGICVLDGDIPAGIVTREKIALKLSGNYGYSLYYNKCISEIMDRKFLSVEKDVPVNMVSNMAMNRTNDKLYDFIVVTDNGKYEGTVTIKDLLQKSTELEVSAAKHQNPLTGLPGNVIIEQTLSQLIASRQEYGVAYLDIDNFKAYNDVYGFEKGDRIILLLSNILRRYEKRLHFVGHVGGDDFIAVADKCEGDNYFIDIKKEFEREVLNYYIQDDRERGYITSVNRRGETERFPLISVTCVVVNNETENEGNVFELTEKLACLKKEAKQRLKLGSSCRSD
;
A
#
# COMPACT_ATOMS: atom_id res chain seq x y z
N MET A 1 3.15 38.37 31.40
CA MET A 1 3.24 37.27 30.39
C MET A 1 1.89 37.06 29.72
N PHE A 2 0.81 36.81 30.47
CA PHE A 2 -0.55 36.63 29.90
C PHE A 2 -1.08 37.82 29.07
N GLU A 3 -0.91 39.07 29.53
CA GLU A 3 -1.34 40.26 28.75
C GLU A 3 -0.63 40.45 27.40
N HIS A 4 0.57 39.88 27.23
CA HIS A 4 1.30 39.95 25.96
C HIS A 4 0.77 38.94 24.95
N ILE A 5 0.37 37.74 25.40
CA ILE A 5 -0.16 36.67 24.54
C ILE A 5 -1.52 37.08 23.95
N GLU A 6 -2.41 37.66 24.76
CA GLU A 6 -3.72 38.14 24.28
C GLU A 6 -3.57 39.26 23.23
N LYS A 7 -2.69 40.23 23.49
CA LYS A 7 -2.39 41.31 22.53
C LYS A 7 -1.79 40.78 21.22
N ASP A 8 -0.86 39.84 21.31
CA ASP A 8 -0.25 39.21 20.14
C ASP A 8 -1.28 38.41 19.34
N LEU A 9 -2.15 37.66 20.01
CA LEU A 9 -3.24 36.91 19.39
C LEU A 9 -4.22 37.83 18.65
N ASP A 10 -4.69 38.89 19.32
CA ASP A 10 -5.58 39.88 18.70
C ASP A 10 -4.88 40.60 17.53
N TYR A 11 -3.57 40.88 17.64
CA TYR A 11 -2.80 41.44 16.54
C TYR A 11 -2.74 40.49 15.34
N ILE A 12 -2.48 39.19 15.58
CA ILE A 12 -2.43 38.15 14.54
C ILE A 12 -3.76 38.06 13.81
N ILE A 13 -4.87 38.00 14.56
CA ILE A 13 -6.22 37.89 14.01
C ILE A 13 -6.60 39.15 13.24
N ASN A 14 -6.47 40.33 13.85
CA ASN A 14 -6.95 41.58 13.26
C ASN A 14 -6.13 42.03 12.05
N ASN A 15 -4.84 41.66 11.98
CA ASN A 15 -3.96 42.03 10.87
C ASN A 15 -3.68 40.86 9.91
N ASN A 16 -4.44 39.76 10.00
CA ASN A 16 -4.30 38.58 9.15
C ASN A 16 -2.86 38.02 9.08
N GLN A 17 -2.15 37.95 10.20
CA GLN A 17 -0.74 37.52 10.27
C GLN A 17 -0.58 35.99 10.25
N ILE A 18 -1.39 35.33 9.41
CA ILE A 18 -1.35 33.90 9.16
C ILE A 18 -1.14 33.66 7.68
N ARG A 19 -0.27 32.68 7.40
CA ARG A 19 0.04 32.18 6.08
C ARG A 19 -0.21 30.68 6.02
N THR A 20 -0.57 30.17 4.85
CA THR A 20 -0.67 28.72 4.62
C THR A 20 0.54 28.15 3.87
N ILE A 21 1.09 27.13 4.51
CA ILE A 21 1.92 26.00 4.09
C ILE A 21 1.26 24.87 3.30
N PHE A 22 1.86 24.22 2.30
CA PHE A 22 1.35 22.94 1.78
C PHE A 22 2.37 21.81 1.89
N GLN A 23 1.95 20.68 2.46
CA GLN A 23 2.74 19.44 2.43
C GLN A 23 2.01 18.38 1.60
N PRO A 24 2.67 17.71 0.63
CA PRO A 24 2.00 16.71 -0.19
C PRO A 24 1.77 15.41 0.59
N ILE A 25 0.60 14.83 0.37
CA ILE A 25 0.25 13.46 0.73
C ILE A 25 0.25 12.65 -0.56
N VAL A 26 1.08 11.61 -0.62
CA VAL A 26 1.30 10.81 -1.84
C VAL A 26 0.74 9.41 -1.68
N SER A 27 0.32 8.79 -2.78
CA SER A 27 0.08 7.36 -2.81
C SER A 27 1.40 6.62 -2.69
N LEU A 28 1.51 5.77 -1.68
CA LEU A 28 2.67 4.91 -1.43
C LEU A 28 2.73 3.71 -2.39
N ARG A 29 1.81 3.65 -3.34
CA ARG A 29 1.75 2.62 -4.37
C ARG A 29 2.41 3.05 -5.67
N ASP A 30 2.10 4.25 -6.15
CA ASP A 30 2.51 4.74 -7.48
C ASP A 30 3.23 6.10 -7.42
N GLY A 31 3.38 6.68 -6.24
CA GLY A 31 4.03 7.98 -6.05
C GLY A 31 3.19 9.17 -6.55
N SER A 32 1.94 8.96 -6.95
CA SER A 32 1.08 10.07 -7.38
C SER A 32 0.66 10.92 -6.17
N ILE A 33 0.61 12.25 -6.35
CA ILE A 33 0.09 13.15 -5.31
C ILE A 33 -1.40 12.91 -5.14
N PHE A 34 -1.83 12.55 -3.94
CA PHE A 34 -3.24 12.37 -3.57
C PHE A 34 -3.89 13.71 -3.20
N GLY A 35 -3.18 14.49 -2.39
CA GLY A 35 -3.64 15.77 -1.87
C GLY A 35 -2.54 16.53 -1.17
N HIS A 36 -2.91 17.63 -0.51
CA HIS A 36 -2.00 18.41 0.31
C HIS A 36 -2.63 18.74 1.66
N GLU A 37 -1.82 18.72 2.70
CA GLU A 37 -2.18 19.26 4.01
C GLU A 37 -1.87 20.76 4.07
N ALA A 38 -2.87 21.54 4.49
CA ALA A 38 -2.75 22.97 4.70
C ALA A 38 -2.26 23.27 6.12
N LEU A 39 -1.07 23.85 6.23
CA LEU A 39 -0.39 24.10 7.49
C LEU A 39 -0.30 25.60 7.78
N SER A 40 -0.97 26.08 8.83
CA SER A 40 -0.90 27.49 9.22
C SER A 40 0.48 27.87 9.80
N ARG A 41 0.98 29.06 9.43
CA ARG A 41 2.25 29.64 9.91
C ARG A 41 2.03 31.09 10.31
N ILE A 42 2.56 31.47 11.47
CA ILE A 42 2.57 32.86 11.97
C ILE A 42 3.68 33.61 11.22
N ILE A 43 3.37 34.79 10.68
CA ILE A 43 4.33 35.58 9.87
C ILE A 43 4.86 36.83 10.58
N CYS A 44 4.28 37.19 11.73
CA CYS A 44 4.75 38.31 12.53
C CYS A 44 5.68 37.84 13.65
N GLN A 45 6.50 38.76 14.16
CA GLN A 45 7.20 38.55 15.43
C GLN A 45 6.17 38.51 16.55
N SER A 46 6.11 37.40 17.28
CA SER A 46 5.15 37.17 18.36
C SER A 46 5.82 36.36 19.48
N SER A 47 5.29 36.49 20.69
CA SER A 47 5.58 35.59 21.81
C SER A 47 5.03 34.17 21.61
N ILE A 48 4.08 34.00 20.69
CA ILE A 48 3.49 32.71 20.31
C ILE A 48 4.39 32.07 19.25
N SER A 49 4.97 30.91 19.57
CA SER A 49 6.04 30.32 18.77
C SER A 49 5.55 29.32 17.72
N ASN A 50 4.38 28.72 17.93
CA ASN A 50 3.85 27.65 17.06
C ASN A 50 2.30 27.67 17.02
N PRO A 51 1.69 26.93 16.06
CA PRO A 51 0.23 26.84 15.97
C PRO A 51 -0.46 26.28 17.22
N ASP A 52 0.13 25.30 17.92
CA ASP A 52 -0.50 24.72 19.11
C ASP A 52 -0.65 25.75 20.24
N GLU A 53 0.39 26.55 20.48
CA GLU A 53 0.35 27.67 21.42
C GLU A 53 -0.69 28.72 20.98
N LEU A 54 -0.82 28.96 19.68
CA LEU A 54 -1.79 29.91 19.12
C LEU A 54 -3.23 29.46 19.37
N PHE A 55 -3.55 28.19 19.13
CA PHE A 55 -4.88 27.65 19.38
C PHE A 55 -5.20 27.56 20.87
N ALA A 56 -4.23 27.17 21.71
CA ALA A 56 -4.40 27.18 23.17
C ALA A 56 -4.64 28.60 23.72
N ALA A 57 -3.98 29.62 23.16
CA ALA A 57 -4.23 31.02 23.48
C ALA A 57 -5.62 31.46 23.02
N ALA A 58 -6.06 31.06 21.81
CA ALA A 58 -7.36 31.40 21.28
C ALA A 58 -8.51 30.81 22.10
N GLU A 59 -8.39 29.56 22.56
CA GLU A 59 -9.37 28.92 23.44
C GLU A 59 -9.50 29.67 24.77
N LYS A 60 -8.37 29.98 25.44
CA LYS A 60 -8.36 30.70 26.72
C LYS A 60 -8.95 32.12 26.66
N ASN A 61 -8.88 32.77 25.49
CA ASN A 61 -9.33 34.16 25.30
C ASN A 61 -10.66 34.28 24.53
N ASN A 62 -11.39 33.18 24.33
CA ASN A 62 -12.64 33.16 23.55
C ASN A 62 -12.46 33.79 22.15
N ARG A 63 -11.39 33.37 21.45
CA ARG A 63 -11.06 33.78 20.08
C ARG A 63 -10.98 32.61 19.10
N LEU A 64 -11.43 31.43 19.52
CA LEU A 64 -11.23 30.18 18.78
C LEU A 64 -11.90 30.23 17.39
N TRP A 65 -13.15 30.69 17.31
CA TRP A 65 -13.83 30.87 16.02
C TRP A 65 -13.14 31.90 15.11
N GLN A 66 -12.73 33.08 15.62
CA GLN A 66 -12.08 34.08 14.76
C GLN A 66 -10.77 33.56 14.18
N LEU A 67 -9.96 32.87 15.00
CA LEU A 67 -8.71 32.29 14.55
C LEU A 67 -8.93 31.17 13.53
N GLU A 68 -9.88 30.27 13.79
CA GLU A 68 -10.18 29.16 12.88
C GLU A 68 -10.70 29.67 11.54
N LEU A 69 -11.61 30.65 11.56
CA LEU A 69 -12.10 31.31 10.36
C LEU A 69 -10.95 31.95 9.55
N LEU A 70 -10.00 32.61 10.22
CA LEU A 70 -8.81 33.18 9.57
C LEU A 70 -7.96 32.09 8.92
N CYS A 71 -7.57 31.05 9.68
CA CYS A 71 -6.76 29.93 9.19
C CYS A 71 -7.42 29.24 7.99
N ARG A 72 -8.72 28.92 8.10
CA ARG A 72 -9.50 28.27 7.06
C ARG A 72 -9.62 29.15 5.81
N THR A 73 -9.87 30.44 5.98
CA THR A 73 -9.93 31.39 4.87
C THR A 73 -8.60 31.46 4.15
N LYS A 74 -7.48 31.61 4.88
CA LYS A 74 -6.13 31.66 4.30
C LYS A 74 -5.76 30.37 3.60
N ALA A 75 -6.13 29.22 4.15
CA ALA A 75 -5.89 27.92 3.52
C ALA A 75 -6.62 27.78 2.19
N LEU A 76 -7.90 28.14 2.16
CA LEU A 76 -8.71 28.08 0.95
C LEU A 76 -8.26 29.12 -0.10
N GLU A 77 -7.94 30.35 0.30
CA GLU A 77 -7.39 31.38 -0.58
C GLU A 77 -6.05 30.95 -1.19
N ALA A 78 -5.12 30.45 -0.37
CA ALA A 78 -3.81 30.02 -0.81
C ALA A 78 -3.91 28.80 -1.73
N ALA A 79 -4.76 27.83 -1.37
CA ALA A 79 -4.97 26.66 -2.21
C ALA A 79 -5.61 27.06 -3.54
N PHE A 80 -6.55 28.01 -3.54
CA PHE A 80 -7.24 28.47 -4.75
C PHE A 80 -6.31 29.01 -5.84
N VAL A 81 -5.23 29.70 -5.48
CA VAL A 81 -4.21 30.16 -6.44
C VAL A 81 -3.67 29.00 -7.30
N PHE A 82 -3.60 27.80 -6.73
CA PHE A 82 -3.13 26.58 -7.37
C PHE A 82 -4.29 25.66 -7.82
N MET A 83 -5.49 25.85 -7.25
CA MET A 83 -6.71 25.06 -7.50
C MET A 83 -7.63 25.67 -8.57
N ILE A 84 -7.10 26.39 -9.56
CA ILE A 84 -7.90 26.80 -10.72
C ILE A 84 -8.41 25.53 -11.41
N PRO A 85 -9.72 25.41 -11.70
CA PRO A 85 -10.27 24.24 -12.37
C PRO A 85 -9.49 23.88 -13.64
N PRO A 86 -9.12 22.60 -13.84
CA PRO A 86 -9.64 21.42 -13.15
C PRO A 86 -8.59 20.78 -12.24
N TYR A 87 -8.34 21.35 -11.05
CA TYR A 87 -7.57 20.65 -10.04
C TYR A 87 -8.44 19.61 -9.34
N SER A 88 -8.04 18.33 -9.41
CA SER A 88 -8.80 17.18 -8.92
C SER A 88 -8.22 16.58 -7.63
N LYS A 89 -7.21 17.22 -7.02
CA LYS A 89 -6.56 16.70 -5.82
C LYS A 89 -7.23 17.21 -4.55
N LYS A 90 -7.01 16.47 -3.48
CA LYS A 90 -7.60 16.69 -2.17
C LYS A 90 -6.87 17.78 -1.36
N LEU A 91 -7.59 18.50 -0.52
CA LEU A 91 -7.04 19.45 0.45
C LEU A 91 -7.45 19.05 1.85
N PHE A 92 -6.46 18.84 2.72
CA PHE A 92 -6.65 18.50 4.12
C PHE A 92 -6.53 19.76 4.98
N ILE A 93 -7.51 19.98 5.85
CA ILE A 93 -7.62 21.16 6.71
C ILE A 93 -7.89 20.70 8.15
N ASN A 94 -7.04 21.14 9.07
CA ASN A 94 -7.20 20.91 10.50
C ASN A 94 -8.43 21.65 11.05
N VAL A 95 -9.25 20.97 11.85
CA VAL A 95 -10.45 21.53 12.50
C VAL A 95 -10.51 21.14 13.96
N ASN A 96 -10.68 22.14 14.83
CA ASN A 96 -10.99 21.91 16.22
C ASN A 96 -12.48 21.53 16.39
N PRO A 97 -12.82 20.38 17.00
CA PRO A 97 -14.21 19.93 17.12
C PRO A 97 -15.04 20.79 18.09
N GLN A 98 -14.42 21.48 19.05
CA GLN A 98 -15.12 22.32 20.01
C GLN A 98 -15.77 23.56 19.38
N ILE A 99 -15.40 23.90 18.14
CA ILE A 99 -15.88 25.09 17.44
C ILE A 99 -17.39 25.15 17.27
N ILE A 100 -18.08 23.99 17.27
CA ILE A 100 -19.55 23.92 17.19
C ILE A 100 -20.22 24.55 18.42
N HIS A 101 -19.51 24.64 19.54
CA HIS A 101 -20.03 25.28 20.76
C HIS A 101 -19.75 26.78 20.84
N ASP A 102 -18.96 27.34 19.93
CA ASP A 102 -18.69 28.78 19.94
C ASP A 102 -19.97 29.54 19.57
N GLU A 103 -20.36 30.50 20.40
CA GLU A 103 -21.56 31.32 20.19
C GLU A 103 -21.53 32.08 18.85
N ASN A 104 -20.32 32.34 18.32
CA ASN A 104 -20.12 33.03 17.06
C ASN A 104 -20.02 32.09 15.85
N PHE A 105 -20.14 30.76 16.05
CA PHE A 105 -20.04 29.77 14.99
C PHE A 105 -21.07 30.02 13.89
N LYS A 106 -20.59 30.19 12.65
CA LYS A 106 -21.46 30.35 11.48
C LYS A 106 -21.44 29.09 10.63
N THR A 107 -22.62 28.53 10.41
CA THR A 107 -22.80 27.36 9.54
C THR A 107 -22.63 27.75 8.07
N GLY A 108 -22.13 26.82 7.25
CA GLY A 108 -22.09 26.97 5.79
C GLY A 108 -20.99 27.84 5.18
N PHE A 109 -20.12 28.50 5.96
CA PHE A 109 -19.03 29.35 5.42
C PHE A 109 -18.18 28.62 4.37
N THR A 110 -17.66 27.44 4.71
CA THR A 110 -16.82 26.65 3.79
C THR A 110 -17.59 26.30 2.52
N LYS A 111 -18.86 25.90 2.65
CA LYS A 111 -19.69 25.51 1.49
C LYS A 111 -19.97 26.69 0.57
N GLU A 112 -20.22 27.86 1.14
CA GLU A 112 -20.41 29.10 0.40
C GLU A 112 -19.14 29.51 -0.35
N PHE A 113 -17.99 29.46 0.33
CA PHE A 113 -16.68 29.71 -0.29
C PHE A 113 -16.44 28.74 -1.46
N LEU A 114 -16.58 27.44 -1.24
CA LEU A 114 -16.37 26.43 -2.30
C LEU A 114 -17.33 26.61 -3.48
N ARG A 115 -18.59 27.03 -3.22
CA ARG A 115 -19.59 27.32 -4.25
C ARG A 115 -19.16 28.46 -5.17
N GLN A 116 -18.56 29.52 -4.62
CA GLN A 116 -18.04 30.65 -5.42
C GLN A 116 -17.00 30.19 -6.45
N TYR A 117 -16.26 29.13 -6.15
CA TYR A 117 -15.18 28.60 -6.97
C TYR A 117 -15.50 27.27 -7.68
N LYS A 118 -16.75 26.79 -7.60
CA LYS A 118 -17.20 25.50 -8.18
C LYS A 118 -16.36 24.30 -7.76
N ILE A 119 -15.83 24.31 -6.54
CA ILE A 119 -15.07 23.19 -5.98
C ILE A 119 -16.04 22.19 -5.36
N ASN A 120 -15.85 20.90 -5.63
CA ASN A 120 -16.65 19.84 -5.03
C ASN A 120 -16.29 19.68 -3.54
N PRO A 121 -17.25 19.72 -2.59
CA PRO A 121 -17.00 19.55 -1.16
C PRO A 121 -16.21 18.30 -0.80
N SER A 122 -16.40 17.20 -1.53
CA SER A 122 -15.63 15.96 -1.32
C SER A 122 -14.12 16.10 -1.58
N SER A 123 -13.67 17.21 -2.16
CA SER A 123 -12.25 17.54 -2.33
C SER A 123 -11.60 18.06 -1.05
N ILE A 124 -12.40 18.42 -0.04
CA ILE A 124 -11.93 18.88 1.27
C ILE A 124 -12.04 17.72 2.28
N ILE A 125 -10.96 17.51 3.02
CA ILE A 125 -10.90 16.57 4.12
C ILE A 125 -10.65 17.36 5.39
N PHE A 126 -11.51 17.20 6.38
CA PHE A 126 -11.27 17.76 7.69
C PHE A 126 -10.51 16.78 8.56
N GLU A 127 -9.39 17.26 9.09
CA GLU A 127 -8.55 16.54 10.04
C GLU A 127 -8.95 16.93 11.46
N ILE A 128 -9.15 15.92 12.29
CA ILE A 128 -9.59 16.11 13.67
C ILE A 128 -8.72 15.24 14.56
N THR A 129 -8.04 15.85 15.51
CA THR A 129 -7.11 15.17 16.41
C THR A 129 -7.84 14.34 17.48
N GLU A 130 -7.30 13.16 17.82
CA GLU A 130 -7.83 12.31 18.90
C GLU A 130 -7.80 13.01 20.28
N ARG A 131 -6.82 13.89 20.51
CA ARG A 131 -6.62 14.57 21.80
C ARG A 131 -7.82 15.43 22.22
N ASN A 132 -8.57 15.96 21.27
CA ASN A 132 -9.73 16.82 21.52
C ASN A 132 -10.99 16.03 21.94
N VAL A 133 -10.96 14.69 21.93
CA VAL A 133 -12.10 13.82 22.26
C VAL A 133 -12.32 13.66 23.76
N ILE A 134 -11.27 13.83 24.56
CA ILE A 134 -11.23 13.41 25.98
C ILE A 134 -12.31 14.10 26.83
N THR A 135 -12.81 15.27 26.42
CA THR A 135 -13.78 16.06 27.20
C THR A 135 -15.24 15.86 26.83
N ASP A 136 -15.59 15.56 25.56
CA ASP A 136 -16.98 15.37 25.11
C ASP A 136 -17.10 14.60 23.78
N ILE A 137 -17.32 13.28 23.87
CA ILE A 137 -17.50 12.41 22.70
C ILE A 137 -18.79 12.69 21.92
N SER A 138 -19.83 13.23 22.57
CA SER A 138 -21.14 13.46 21.95
C SER A 138 -21.08 14.68 21.03
N SER A 139 -20.44 15.75 21.49
CA SER A 139 -20.11 16.90 20.66
C SER A 139 -19.22 16.52 19.47
N PHE A 140 -18.19 15.71 19.72
CA PHE A 140 -17.29 15.22 18.67
C PHE A 140 -18.05 14.49 17.55
N LYS A 141 -18.92 13.53 17.92
CA LYS A 141 -19.78 12.81 16.97
C LYS A 141 -20.70 13.74 16.20
N SER A 142 -21.30 14.72 16.87
CA SER A 142 -22.20 15.70 16.25
C SER A 142 -21.45 16.54 15.21
N THR A 143 -20.22 16.94 15.52
CA THR A 143 -19.35 17.69 14.61
C THR A 143 -19.00 16.90 13.36
N ILE A 144 -18.62 15.63 13.52
CA ILE A 144 -18.27 14.79 12.38
C ILE A 144 -19.50 14.51 11.53
N THR A 145 -20.64 14.21 12.15
CA THR A 145 -21.90 14.00 11.45
C THR A 145 -22.30 15.26 10.67
N TYR A 146 -22.14 16.45 11.27
CA TYR A 146 -22.41 17.73 10.63
C TYR A 146 -21.56 17.97 9.38
N TYR A 147 -20.27 17.65 9.42
CA TYR A 147 -19.39 17.78 8.25
C TYR A 147 -19.64 16.71 7.19
N LYS A 148 -19.90 15.46 7.58
CA LYS A 148 -20.26 14.38 6.65
C LYS A 148 -21.56 14.66 5.90
N ASN A 149 -22.57 15.23 6.56
CA ASN A 149 -23.83 15.65 5.93
C ASN A 149 -23.65 16.78 4.90
N GLN A 150 -22.48 17.43 4.86
CA GLN A 150 -22.11 18.42 3.86
C GLN A 150 -21.16 17.85 2.79
N GLU A 151 -21.05 16.52 2.71
CA GLU A 151 -20.26 15.77 1.72
C GLU A 151 -18.73 15.92 1.88
N TYR A 152 -18.27 16.44 3.02
CA TYR A 152 -16.85 16.46 3.37
C TYR A 152 -16.36 15.07 3.80
N SER A 153 -15.11 14.74 3.47
CA SER A 153 -14.44 13.57 4.04
C SER A 153 -13.75 13.94 5.36
N ILE A 154 -13.45 12.92 6.16
CA ILE A 154 -12.96 13.08 7.54
C ILE A 154 -11.72 12.22 7.72
N ALA A 155 -10.68 12.80 8.29
CA ALA A 155 -9.48 12.13 8.76
C ALA A 155 -9.37 12.26 10.29
N ILE A 156 -9.02 11.16 10.96
CA ILE A 156 -8.62 11.20 12.37
C ILE A 156 -7.10 11.31 12.43
N ASP A 157 -6.63 12.34 13.11
CA ASP A 157 -5.20 12.67 13.22
C ASP A 157 -4.60 12.24 14.56
N ASP A 158 -3.28 12.08 14.61
CA ASP A 158 -2.49 11.60 15.77
C ASP A 158 -2.93 10.22 16.31
N THR A 159 -3.45 9.34 15.45
CA THR A 159 -3.94 8.03 15.92
C THR A 159 -2.79 7.18 16.44
N GLY A 160 -2.88 6.76 17.70
CA GLY A 160 -1.86 5.95 18.40
C GLY A 160 -1.02 6.70 19.44
N ALA A 161 -1.21 8.02 19.59
CA ALA A 161 -0.61 8.82 20.67
C ALA A 161 -1.46 8.83 21.97
N GLY A 162 -2.70 8.30 21.94
CA GLY A 162 -3.67 8.32 23.04
C GLY A 162 -4.29 6.95 23.38
N TYR A 163 -5.15 6.91 24.40
CA TYR A 163 -5.73 5.69 24.97
C TYR A 163 -7.04 5.21 24.30
N SER A 164 -7.62 5.94 23.32
CA SER A 164 -9.01 5.71 22.87
C SER A 164 -9.23 5.65 21.34
N GLY A 165 -8.17 5.69 20.52
CA GLY A 165 -8.27 5.84 19.06
C GLY A 165 -9.15 4.81 18.36
N LEU A 166 -9.06 3.52 18.72
CA LEU A 166 -9.86 2.47 18.07
C LEU A 166 -11.36 2.58 18.37
N ASN A 167 -11.73 2.95 19.59
CA ASN A 167 -13.14 3.17 19.96
C ASN A 167 -13.70 4.35 19.16
N LEU A 168 -12.94 5.44 19.06
CA LEU A 168 -13.32 6.61 18.28
C LEU A 168 -13.53 6.27 16.80
N ILE A 169 -12.57 5.55 16.21
CA ILE A 169 -12.64 5.13 14.81
C ILE A 169 -13.89 4.29 14.55
N SER A 170 -14.20 3.34 15.45
CA SER A 170 -15.40 2.50 15.32
C SER A 170 -16.69 3.30 15.36
N GLU A 171 -16.78 4.30 16.24
CA GLU A 171 -18.02 5.08 16.42
C GLU A 171 -18.22 6.12 15.31
N VAL A 172 -17.14 6.63 14.75
CA VAL A 172 -17.15 7.74 13.80
C VAL A 172 -17.10 7.26 12.35
N SER A 173 -16.48 6.11 12.10
CA SER A 173 -16.24 5.55 10.76
C SER A 173 -15.59 6.57 9.81
N PRO A 174 -14.37 7.05 10.09
CA PRO A 174 -13.70 8.06 9.26
C PRO A 174 -13.31 7.50 7.89
N HIS A 175 -12.97 8.41 6.95
CA HIS A 175 -12.46 8.02 5.63
C HIS A 175 -10.96 7.74 5.68
N PHE A 176 -10.25 8.46 6.53
CA PHE A 176 -8.80 8.36 6.69
C PHE A 176 -8.41 8.26 8.17
N ILE A 177 -7.31 7.55 8.42
CA ILE A 177 -6.59 7.53 9.69
C ILE A 177 -5.16 7.97 9.40
N LYS A 178 -4.69 9.03 10.08
CA LYS A 178 -3.29 9.45 10.03
C LYS A 178 -2.56 8.81 11.22
N LEU A 179 -1.52 8.04 10.92
CA LEU A 179 -0.67 7.41 11.93
C LEU A 179 0.39 8.41 12.36
N ASP A 180 0.38 8.73 13.65
CA ASP A 180 1.30 9.69 14.24
C ASP A 180 2.77 9.36 13.92
N MET A 181 3.57 10.42 13.80
CA MET A 181 5.00 10.32 13.53
C MET A 181 5.70 9.39 14.53
N ASN A 182 5.34 9.36 15.82
CA ASN A 182 6.03 8.48 16.77
C ASN A 182 5.85 6.99 16.47
N LEU A 183 4.76 6.59 15.80
CA LEU A 183 4.59 5.21 15.31
C LEU A 183 5.45 4.91 14.08
N ILE A 184 5.67 5.90 13.21
CA ILE A 184 6.40 5.70 11.95
C ILE A 184 7.91 5.81 12.15
N ARG A 185 8.37 6.65 13.09
CA ARG A 185 9.79 6.89 13.33
C ARG A 185 10.56 5.64 13.75
N GLY A 186 11.58 5.29 12.99
CA GLY A 186 12.42 4.12 13.23
C GLY A 186 11.65 2.79 13.18
N ILE A 187 10.50 2.74 12.50
CA ILE A 187 9.67 1.53 12.36
C ILE A 187 10.40 0.36 11.69
N ASP A 188 11.42 0.65 10.88
CA ASP A 188 12.28 -0.35 10.24
C ASP A 188 13.07 -1.19 11.27
N LYS A 189 13.38 -0.60 12.43
CA LYS A 189 14.18 -1.18 13.52
C LYS A 189 13.36 -1.68 14.70
N ASP A 190 12.14 -1.17 14.87
CA ASP A 190 11.28 -1.46 16.01
C ASP A 190 10.19 -2.49 15.64
N THR A 191 10.34 -3.71 16.18
CA THR A 191 9.39 -4.81 15.93
C THR A 191 7.99 -4.56 16.49
N LEU A 192 7.87 -3.79 17.58
CA LEU A 192 6.58 -3.47 18.18
C LEU A 192 5.84 -2.46 17.31
N LYS A 193 6.50 -1.37 16.89
CA LYS A 193 5.90 -0.40 15.96
C LYS A 193 5.50 -1.06 14.65
N HIS A 194 6.35 -1.93 14.11
CA HIS A 194 6.04 -2.72 12.92
C HIS A 194 4.76 -3.56 13.09
N ALA A 195 4.63 -4.29 14.20
CA ALA A 195 3.45 -5.11 14.48
C ALA A 195 2.18 -4.26 14.67
N LEU A 196 2.27 -3.11 15.36
CA LEU A 196 1.16 -2.19 15.56
C LEU A 196 0.64 -1.62 14.24
N VAL A 197 1.54 -1.08 13.40
CA VAL A 197 1.16 -0.55 12.09
C VAL A 197 0.62 -1.66 11.19
N LYS A 198 1.20 -2.87 11.22
CA LYS A 198 0.64 -4.03 10.49
C LYS A 198 -0.80 -4.33 10.93
N GLY A 199 -1.07 -4.35 12.24
CA GLY A 199 -2.42 -4.53 12.77
C GLY A 199 -3.39 -3.45 12.31
N MET A 200 -2.95 -2.18 12.31
CA MET A 200 -3.74 -1.06 11.80
C MET A 200 -4.04 -1.21 10.31
N VAL A 201 -3.07 -1.64 9.49
CA VAL A 201 -3.27 -1.89 8.06
C VAL A 201 -4.33 -2.97 7.84
N GLU A 202 -4.29 -4.09 8.55
CA GLU A 202 -5.31 -5.14 8.43
C GLU A 202 -6.69 -4.66 8.87
N PHE A 203 -6.76 -3.90 9.95
CA PHE A 203 -8.00 -3.25 10.39
C PHE A 203 -8.57 -2.28 9.34
N SER A 204 -7.69 -1.52 8.66
CA SER A 204 -8.09 -0.54 7.65
C SER A 204 -8.72 -1.21 6.42
N LYS A 205 -8.18 -2.37 6.01
CA LYS A 205 -8.73 -3.18 4.92
C LYS A 205 -10.11 -3.72 5.27
N ALA A 206 -10.27 -4.28 6.47
CA ALA A 206 -11.54 -4.85 6.92
C ALA A 206 -12.64 -3.79 7.07
N SER A 207 -12.26 -2.54 7.36
CA SER A 207 -13.19 -1.44 7.64
C SER A 207 -13.37 -0.47 6.45
N ASN A 208 -12.70 -0.71 5.33
CA ASN A 208 -12.65 0.20 4.16
C ASN A 208 -12.21 1.63 4.53
N ILE A 209 -11.21 1.75 5.39
CA ILE A 209 -10.60 3.02 5.82
C ILE A 209 -9.20 3.11 5.19
N SER A 210 -8.78 4.30 4.77
CA SER A 210 -7.43 4.51 4.24
C SER A 210 -6.46 4.99 5.31
N ILE A 211 -5.22 4.51 5.29
CA ILE A 211 -4.16 4.96 6.21
C ILE A 211 -3.23 5.95 5.53
N ILE A 212 -2.86 7.00 6.26
CA ILE A 212 -1.81 7.96 5.92
C ILE A 212 -0.69 7.82 6.97
N ALA A 213 0.52 7.43 6.59
CA ALA A 213 1.68 7.45 7.48
C ALA A 213 2.32 8.83 7.53
N GLU A 214 2.53 9.37 8.73
CA GLU A 214 3.14 10.69 8.91
C GLU A 214 4.60 10.64 9.33
N GLY A 215 5.33 11.71 9.01
CA GLY A 215 6.69 11.92 9.49
C GLY A 215 7.71 10.94 8.91
N ILE A 216 7.51 10.46 7.68
CA ILE A 216 8.48 9.64 6.96
C ILE A 216 9.71 10.49 6.62
N GLU A 217 10.87 10.16 7.17
CA GLU A 217 12.12 10.90 6.91
C GLU A 217 13.28 10.07 6.36
N THR A 218 13.20 8.74 6.43
CA THR A 218 14.22 7.87 5.83
C THR A 218 13.65 6.98 4.74
N TYR A 219 14.53 6.51 3.85
CA TYR A 219 14.18 5.52 2.83
C TYR A 219 13.70 4.22 3.48
N GLU A 220 14.33 3.81 4.58
CA GLU A 220 14.03 2.59 5.32
C GLU A 220 12.64 2.64 5.97
N GLU A 221 12.24 3.80 6.51
CA GLU A 221 10.89 4.05 7.01
C GLU A 221 9.88 3.94 5.85
N LEU A 222 10.13 4.63 4.72
CA LEU A 222 9.29 4.57 3.52
C LEU A 222 9.10 3.13 3.03
N LYS A 223 10.21 2.40 2.86
CA LYS A 223 10.22 0.99 2.44
C LYS A 223 9.40 0.12 3.39
N THR A 224 9.54 0.33 4.69
CA THR A 224 8.83 -0.45 5.71
C THR A 224 7.32 -0.20 5.64
N VAL A 225 6.87 1.06 5.56
CA VAL A 225 5.43 1.37 5.49
C VAL A 225 4.78 0.91 4.18
N ILE A 226 5.50 0.99 3.05
CA ILE A 226 5.04 0.42 1.77
C ILE A 226 4.88 -1.10 1.88
N ASN A 227 5.88 -1.79 2.43
CA ASN A 227 5.83 -3.25 2.58
C ASN A 227 4.71 -3.70 3.51
N LEU A 228 4.46 -2.96 4.59
CA LEU A 228 3.33 -3.18 5.48
C LEU A 228 1.97 -2.97 4.81
N GLY A 229 1.91 -2.21 3.71
CA GLY A 229 0.69 -1.97 2.94
C GLY A 229 -0.05 -0.70 3.30
N VAL A 230 0.63 0.29 3.89
CA VAL A 230 0.08 1.64 4.10
C VAL A 230 -0.20 2.29 2.75
N GLN A 231 -1.39 2.89 2.59
CA GLN A 231 -1.87 3.38 1.29
C GLN A 231 -1.28 4.75 0.90
N TYR A 232 -1.16 5.65 1.88
CA TYR A 232 -0.71 7.03 1.67
C TYR A 232 0.36 7.43 2.68
N GLY A 233 1.17 8.43 2.35
CA GLY A 233 2.23 8.89 3.24
C GLY A 233 2.60 10.35 3.04
N GLN A 234 3.12 10.95 4.10
CA GLN A 234 3.71 12.28 4.11
C GLN A 234 4.92 12.34 5.03
N GLY A 235 5.87 13.23 4.73
CA GLY A 235 7.08 13.41 5.52
C GLY A 235 8.20 14.07 4.74
N TYR A 236 9.28 14.46 5.41
CA TYR A 236 10.36 15.24 4.79
C TYR A 236 11.19 14.44 3.79
N TYR A 237 11.20 13.11 3.88
CA TYR A 237 11.80 12.27 2.84
C TYR A 237 11.08 12.44 1.50
N ILE A 238 9.74 12.50 1.55
CA ILE A 238 8.89 12.67 0.36
C ILE A 238 9.03 14.11 -0.13
N GLN A 239 8.63 15.08 0.71
CA GLN A 239 8.76 16.50 0.44
C GLN A 239 8.47 17.32 1.71
N LYS A 240 9.26 18.36 1.94
CA LYS A 240 9.01 19.34 3.01
C LYS A 240 7.82 20.26 2.66
N PRO A 241 7.11 20.79 3.66
CA PRO A 241 6.08 21.80 3.43
C PRO A 241 6.62 23.02 2.68
N ASP A 242 5.85 23.50 1.70
CA ASP A 242 6.26 24.64 0.86
C ASP A 242 5.12 25.64 0.63
N GLU A 243 5.58 26.84 0.27
CA GLU A 243 4.91 27.95 -0.41
C GLU A 243 3.84 27.56 -1.41
N LYS A 244 4.31 26.70 -2.30
CA LYS A 244 3.72 26.38 -3.57
C LYS A 244 3.41 24.90 -3.60
N ILE A 245 2.29 24.56 -4.23
CA ILE A 245 2.01 23.18 -4.61
C ILE A 245 2.95 22.79 -5.75
N MET A 246 3.88 21.88 -5.48
CA MET A 246 4.88 21.39 -6.42
C MET A 246 4.74 19.88 -6.59
N GLU A 247 5.17 19.37 -7.75
CA GLU A 247 5.34 17.93 -7.95
C GLU A 247 6.45 17.38 -7.06
N ILE A 248 6.31 16.13 -6.62
CA ILE A 248 7.36 15.45 -5.84
C ILE A 248 8.56 15.12 -6.74
N SER A 249 9.72 14.90 -6.11
CA SER A 249 10.93 14.59 -6.87
C SER A 249 10.80 13.26 -7.65
N LYS A 250 11.39 13.21 -8.85
CA LYS A 250 11.45 11.97 -9.66
C LYS A 250 12.16 10.83 -8.93
N GLN A 251 13.11 11.17 -8.03
CA GLN A 251 13.81 10.17 -7.22
C GLN A 251 12.85 9.49 -6.26
N VAL A 252 12.04 10.24 -5.51
CA VAL A 252 11.03 9.67 -4.60
C VAL A 252 10.01 8.82 -5.35
N GLN A 253 9.54 9.25 -6.52
CA GLN A 253 8.66 8.44 -7.37
C GLN A 253 9.32 7.11 -7.76
N LYS A 254 10.59 7.15 -8.16
CA LYS A 254 11.38 5.97 -8.51
C LYS A 254 11.56 5.05 -7.29
N ASP A 255 11.85 5.60 -6.12
CA ASP A 255 12.01 4.82 -4.89
C ASP A 255 10.72 4.07 -4.54
N ILE A 256 9.57 4.76 -4.57
CA ILE A 256 8.25 4.14 -4.35
C ILE A 256 7.99 3.02 -5.37
N PHE A 257 8.28 3.28 -6.64
CA PHE A 257 8.12 2.31 -7.72
C PHE A 257 9.00 1.07 -7.54
N GLU A 258 10.28 1.25 -7.24
CA GLU A 258 11.23 0.14 -7.02
C GLU A 258 10.88 -0.69 -5.79
N ILE A 259 10.43 -0.05 -4.71
CA ILE A 259 9.99 -0.78 -3.51
C ILE A 259 8.77 -1.65 -3.83
N ASN A 260 7.76 -1.11 -4.51
CA ASN A 260 6.56 -1.87 -4.85
C ASN A 260 6.84 -2.98 -5.88
N LEU A 261 7.73 -2.74 -6.85
CA LEU A 261 8.23 -3.79 -7.74
C LEU A 261 8.78 -4.95 -6.92
N ASN A 262 9.74 -4.69 -6.03
CA ASN A 262 10.38 -5.71 -5.19
C ASN A 262 9.39 -6.41 -4.26
N LYS A 263 8.40 -5.69 -3.72
CA LYS A 263 7.32 -6.25 -2.91
C LYS A 263 6.50 -7.26 -3.71
N ASP A 264 6.09 -6.91 -4.92
CA ASP A 264 5.28 -7.77 -5.79
C ASP A 264 6.11 -8.97 -6.31
N TYR A 265 7.42 -8.81 -6.52
CA TYR A 265 8.32 -9.92 -6.84
C TYR A 265 8.36 -10.99 -5.73
N LEU A 266 8.36 -10.57 -4.46
CA LEU A 266 8.45 -11.48 -3.32
C LEU A 266 7.10 -12.11 -2.94
N SER A 267 5.99 -11.38 -3.15
CA SER A 267 4.65 -11.80 -2.69
C SER A 267 3.81 -12.54 -3.74
N PHE A 268 4.09 -12.38 -5.05
CA PHE A 268 3.25 -12.94 -6.12
C PHE A 268 3.90 -14.03 -6.99
N GLY A 269 5.14 -14.44 -6.74
CA GLY A 269 5.84 -15.37 -7.64
C GLY A 269 5.83 -14.86 -9.08
N ALA A 270 6.00 -15.72 -10.09
CA ALA A 270 6.22 -15.28 -11.49
C ALA A 270 5.11 -14.40 -12.13
N SER A 271 3.99 -14.15 -11.46
CA SER A 271 2.93 -13.21 -11.90
C SER A 271 3.37 -11.73 -11.95
N SER A 272 4.44 -11.34 -11.24
CA SER A 272 4.97 -9.95 -11.26
C SER A 272 5.76 -9.58 -12.53
N LYS A 273 5.98 -10.55 -13.45
CA LYS A 273 6.76 -10.34 -14.69
C LYS A 273 5.92 -9.95 -15.91
N ILE A 274 4.60 -9.79 -15.77
CA ILE A 274 3.78 -9.30 -16.88
C ILE A 274 3.80 -7.78 -16.86
N PHE A 275 4.60 -7.23 -17.77
CA PHE A 275 4.69 -5.80 -18.01
C PHE A 275 3.62 -5.36 -18.99
N ILE A 276 3.31 -4.07 -18.99
CA ILE A 276 2.27 -3.51 -19.86
C ILE A 276 2.59 -3.72 -21.35
N LYS A 277 3.86 -3.82 -21.74
CA LYS A 277 4.28 -4.20 -23.10
C LYS A 277 3.70 -5.53 -23.57
N ASN A 278 3.45 -6.47 -22.67
CA ASN A 278 2.88 -7.77 -23.01
C ASN A 278 1.40 -7.69 -23.40
N LEU A 279 0.73 -6.59 -23.06
CA LEU A 279 -0.66 -6.30 -23.44
C LEU A 279 -0.74 -5.27 -24.57
N SER A 280 0.35 -4.55 -24.83
CA SER A 280 0.39 -3.46 -25.79
C SER A 280 0.07 -3.94 -27.21
N GLN A 281 -0.87 -3.27 -27.85
CA GLN A 281 -1.21 -3.46 -29.26
C GLN A 281 -1.00 -2.16 -30.02
N ARG A 282 -0.54 -2.25 -31.26
CA ARG A 282 -0.44 -1.08 -32.13
C ARG A 282 -1.84 -0.59 -32.49
N SER A 283 -2.14 0.66 -32.14
CA SER A 283 -3.37 1.35 -32.56
C SER A 283 -3.11 2.21 -33.79
N TYR A 284 -4.16 2.79 -34.34
CA TYR A 284 -4.01 3.89 -35.30
C TYR A 284 -3.28 5.05 -34.63
N VAL A 285 -2.39 5.66 -35.42
CA VAL A 285 -1.66 6.86 -35.05
C VAL A 285 -1.80 7.89 -36.16
N VAL A 286 -1.86 9.16 -35.78
CA VAL A 286 -1.90 10.29 -36.72
C VAL A 286 -0.96 11.39 -36.26
N ASN A 287 -0.52 12.26 -37.16
CA ASN A 287 0.30 13.41 -36.80
C ASN A 287 -0.57 14.60 -36.35
N LEU A 288 0.04 15.62 -35.71
CA LEU A 288 -0.65 16.83 -35.25
C LEU A 288 -1.46 17.57 -36.32
N LYS A 289 -1.04 17.51 -37.59
CA LYS A 289 -1.66 18.22 -38.72
C LYS A 289 -2.72 17.39 -39.44
N GLU A 290 -2.96 16.16 -39.00
CA GLU A 290 -4.02 15.32 -39.57
C GLU A 290 -5.37 16.02 -39.41
N LYS A 291 -6.23 15.90 -40.41
CA LYS A 291 -7.52 16.57 -40.37
C LYS A 291 -8.55 15.74 -39.60
N VAL A 292 -9.49 16.44 -38.97
CA VAL A 292 -10.57 15.84 -38.17
C VAL A 292 -11.47 14.93 -39.02
N ASP A 293 -11.73 15.28 -40.28
CA ASP A 293 -12.49 14.45 -41.22
C ASP A 293 -11.84 13.09 -41.48
N ASN A 294 -10.54 13.05 -41.76
CA ASN A 294 -9.78 11.82 -41.95
C ASN A 294 -9.82 10.92 -40.70
N VAL A 295 -9.62 11.51 -39.52
CA VAL A 295 -9.73 10.80 -38.23
C VAL A 295 -11.13 10.25 -38.01
N TYR A 296 -12.17 11.03 -38.33
CA TYR A 296 -13.56 10.60 -38.21
C TYR A 296 -13.91 9.46 -39.19
N GLU A 297 -13.35 9.47 -40.40
CA GLU A 297 -13.50 8.38 -41.36
C GLU A 297 -12.81 7.08 -40.91
N ILE A 298 -11.67 7.15 -40.19
CA ILE A 298 -11.06 5.98 -39.56
C ILE A 298 -12.05 5.33 -38.58
N PHE A 299 -12.67 6.11 -37.69
CA PHE A 299 -13.66 5.60 -36.73
C PHE A 299 -14.95 5.08 -37.37
N LYS A 300 -15.32 5.55 -38.56
CA LYS A 300 -16.45 4.99 -39.32
C LYS A 300 -16.14 3.63 -39.90
N LYS A 301 -14.92 3.47 -40.44
CA LYS A 301 -14.46 2.23 -41.08
C LYS A 301 -14.18 1.14 -40.05
N ASP A 302 -13.57 1.51 -38.94
CA ASP A 302 -13.23 0.59 -37.85
C ASP A 302 -14.05 0.92 -36.60
N ARG A 303 -15.10 0.13 -36.38
CA ARG A 303 -16.04 0.34 -35.25
C ARG A 303 -15.45 -0.08 -33.91
N ASP A 304 -14.46 -0.96 -33.92
CA ASP A 304 -13.83 -1.54 -32.74
C ASP A 304 -12.57 -0.78 -32.33
N CYS A 305 -12.17 0.23 -33.12
CA CYS A 305 -11.07 1.15 -32.81
C CYS A 305 -11.29 1.84 -31.44
N PRO A 306 -10.48 1.53 -30.41
CA PRO A 306 -10.65 2.11 -29.07
C PRO A 306 -10.31 3.60 -29.04
N GLY A 307 -9.54 4.06 -30.03
CA GLY A 307 -9.11 5.45 -30.19
C GLY A 307 -7.85 5.57 -31.04
N ILE A 308 -7.44 6.81 -31.28
CA ILE A 308 -6.28 7.15 -32.10
C ILE A 308 -5.30 7.96 -31.24
N CYS A 309 -4.02 7.57 -31.27
CA CYS A 309 -2.96 8.36 -30.64
C CYS A 309 -2.45 9.43 -31.63
N VAL A 310 -2.30 10.66 -31.17
CA VAL A 310 -1.76 11.77 -31.96
C VAL A 310 -0.31 11.97 -31.58
N LEU A 311 0.59 11.87 -32.56
CA LEU A 311 2.02 11.95 -32.39
C LEU A 311 2.58 13.29 -32.88
N ASP A 312 3.58 13.81 -32.17
CA ASP A 312 4.52 14.82 -32.64
C ASP A 312 5.87 14.13 -32.92
N GLY A 313 6.09 13.79 -34.19
CA GLY A 313 7.15 12.83 -34.55
C GLY A 313 6.83 11.44 -34.00
N ASP A 314 7.70 10.92 -33.13
CA ASP A 314 7.52 9.63 -32.43
C ASP A 314 6.89 9.78 -31.03
N ILE A 315 6.68 11.01 -30.55
CA ILE A 315 6.29 11.26 -29.16
C ILE A 315 4.77 11.43 -29.07
N PRO A 316 4.07 10.71 -28.17
CA PRO A 316 2.65 10.92 -27.93
C PRO A 316 2.35 12.34 -27.46
N ALA A 317 1.53 13.07 -28.21
CA ALA A 317 1.13 14.45 -27.93
C ALA A 317 -0.33 14.57 -27.47
N GLY A 318 -1.16 13.57 -27.77
CA GLY A 318 -2.57 13.52 -27.36
C GLY A 318 -3.26 12.22 -27.77
N ILE A 319 -4.50 12.06 -27.35
CA ILE A 319 -5.39 10.97 -27.81
C ILE A 319 -6.71 11.52 -28.31
N VAL A 320 -7.39 10.75 -29.14
CA VAL A 320 -8.75 11.01 -29.59
C VAL A 320 -9.55 9.72 -29.48
N THR A 321 -10.71 9.77 -28.83
CA THR A 321 -11.65 8.65 -28.77
C THR A 321 -12.88 8.94 -29.62
N ARG A 322 -13.55 7.88 -30.07
CA ARG A 322 -14.75 7.96 -30.91
C ARG A 322 -15.86 8.78 -30.25
N GLU A 323 -16.05 8.61 -28.95
CA GLU A 323 -17.08 9.33 -28.17
C GLU A 323 -16.79 10.82 -28.12
N LYS A 324 -15.54 11.20 -27.83
CA LYS A 324 -15.12 12.61 -27.72
C LYS A 324 -15.23 13.34 -29.06
N ILE A 325 -14.79 12.72 -30.16
CA ILE A 325 -14.90 13.33 -31.49
C ILE A 325 -16.36 13.42 -31.94
N ALA A 326 -17.17 12.39 -31.70
CA ALA A 326 -18.60 12.41 -32.03
C ALA A 326 -19.33 13.54 -31.28
N LEU A 327 -19.07 13.69 -29.98
CA LEU A 327 -19.64 14.76 -29.15
C LEU A 327 -19.24 16.16 -29.66
N LYS A 328 -18.00 16.34 -30.13
CA LYS A 328 -17.53 17.62 -30.71
C LYS A 328 -18.19 17.94 -32.05
N LEU A 329 -18.45 16.92 -32.87
CA LEU A 329 -19.07 17.08 -34.19
C LEU A 329 -20.61 17.17 -34.13
N SER A 330 -21.25 16.62 -33.10
CA SER A 330 -22.71 16.53 -33.00
C SER A 330 -23.43 17.80 -32.51
N GLY A 331 -22.70 18.81 -32.02
CA GLY A 331 -23.31 20.09 -31.62
C GLY A 331 -23.91 20.87 -32.79
N ASN A 332 -24.83 21.79 -32.53
CA ASN A 332 -25.58 22.58 -33.55
C ASN A 332 -24.69 23.24 -34.64
N TYR A 333 -23.42 23.50 -34.34
CA TYR A 333 -22.42 24.03 -35.29
C TYR A 333 -21.13 23.21 -35.32
N GLY A 334 -21.05 22.10 -34.56
CA GLY A 334 -19.82 21.36 -34.27
C GLY A 334 -19.18 20.76 -35.53
N TYR A 335 -20.00 20.19 -36.40
CA TYR A 335 -19.53 19.64 -37.68
C TYR A 335 -18.84 20.72 -38.52
N SER A 336 -19.52 21.82 -38.83
CA SER A 336 -18.95 22.90 -39.65
C SER A 336 -17.74 23.60 -39.00
N LEU A 337 -17.69 23.67 -37.66
CA LEU A 337 -16.60 24.31 -36.91
C LEU A 337 -15.31 23.50 -36.90
N TYR A 338 -15.41 22.17 -36.78
CA TYR A 338 -14.25 21.32 -36.51
C TYR A 338 -13.86 20.38 -37.65
N TYR A 339 -14.76 20.06 -38.57
CA TYR A 339 -14.54 19.01 -39.58
C TYR A 339 -13.29 19.21 -40.44
N ASN A 340 -12.99 20.45 -40.83
CA ASN A 340 -11.81 20.79 -41.65
C ASN A 340 -10.57 21.21 -40.85
N LYS A 341 -10.62 21.15 -39.52
CA LYS A 341 -9.52 21.58 -38.64
C LYS A 341 -8.49 20.49 -38.44
N CYS A 342 -7.33 20.87 -37.91
CA CYS A 342 -6.30 19.91 -37.48
C CYS A 342 -6.74 19.22 -36.19
N ILE A 343 -6.42 17.93 -36.07
CA ILE A 343 -6.77 17.11 -34.90
C ILE A 343 -6.14 17.67 -33.62
N SER A 344 -4.99 18.35 -33.72
CA SER A 344 -4.32 19.04 -32.61
C SER A 344 -5.19 20.07 -31.88
N GLU A 345 -6.25 20.57 -32.51
CA GLU A 345 -7.19 21.54 -31.91
C GLU A 345 -8.26 20.89 -31.02
N ILE A 346 -8.53 19.59 -31.21
CA ILE A 346 -9.60 18.88 -30.49
C ILE A 346 -9.11 17.67 -29.70
N MET A 347 -7.87 17.23 -29.91
CA MET A 347 -7.28 16.11 -29.18
C MET A 347 -7.20 16.36 -27.68
N ASP A 348 -7.23 15.27 -26.94
CA ASP A 348 -7.08 15.27 -25.50
C ASP A 348 -5.60 15.19 -25.12
N ARG A 349 -5.09 16.26 -24.51
CA ARG A 349 -3.69 16.35 -24.06
C ARG A 349 -3.47 15.76 -22.67
N LYS A 350 -4.55 15.45 -21.93
CA LYS A 350 -4.49 14.87 -20.59
C LYS A 350 -4.87 13.40 -20.66
N PHE A 351 -3.92 12.56 -21.05
CA PHE A 351 -4.06 11.12 -21.20
C PHE A 351 -3.05 10.37 -20.33
N LEU A 352 -3.34 9.10 -20.04
CA LEU A 352 -2.44 8.23 -19.29
C LEU A 352 -1.42 7.62 -20.25
N SER A 353 -0.13 7.90 -20.00
CA SER A 353 1.00 7.31 -20.71
C SER A 353 1.90 6.61 -19.70
N VAL A 354 2.34 5.39 -20.01
CA VAL A 354 3.19 4.58 -19.13
C VAL A 354 4.32 3.94 -19.92
N GLU A 355 5.49 3.80 -19.31
CA GLU A 355 6.62 3.11 -19.93
C GLU A 355 6.35 1.60 -20.06
N LYS A 356 6.93 0.98 -21.10
CA LYS A 356 6.66 -0.41 -21.52
C LYS A 356 6.94 -1.45 -20.43
N ASP A 357 7.85 -1.14 -19.51
CA ASP A 357 8.32 -2.01 -18.43
C ASP A 357 7.60 -1.73 -17.08
N VAL A 358 6.47 -1.00 -17.11
CA VAL A 358 5.61 -0.85 -15.93
C VAL A 358 4.73 -2.12 -15.76
N PRO A 359 4.64 -2.72 -14.57
CA PRO A 359 3.80 -3.89 -14.30
C PRO A 359 2.30 -3.66 -14.53
N VAL A 360 1.59 -4.69 -15.00
CA VAL A 360 0.14 -4.65 -15.27
C VAL A 360 -0.68 -4.23 -14.04
N ASN A 361 -0.37 -4.74 -12.85
CA ASN A 361 -1.10 -4.41 -11.63
C ASN A 361 -0.95 -2.93 -11.22
N MET A 362 0.22 -2.32 -11.45
CA MET A 362 0.42 -0.89 -11.23
C MET A 362 -0.38 -0.07 -12.23
N VAL A 363 -0.25 -0.39 -13.52
CA VAL A 363 -1.01 0.30 -14.58
C VAL A 363 -2.52 0.18 -14.35
N SER A 364 -3.01 -0.99 -13.92
CA SER A 364 -4.43 -1.22 -13.55
C SER A 364 -4.93 -0.18 -12.54
N ASN A 365 -4.13 0.12 -11.52
CA ASN A 365 -4.55 1.05 -10.47
C ASN A 365 -4.39 2.51 -10.86
N MET A 366 -3.32 2.86 -11.58
CA MET A 366 -3.21 4.17 -12.22
C MET A 366 -4.43 4.44 -13.10
N ALA A 367 -4.91 3.42 -13.81
CA ALA A 367 -6.05 3.53 -14.68
C ALA A 367 -7.40 3.66 -13.95
N MET A 368 -7.58 2.96 -12.82
CA MET A 368 -8.79 3.04 -11.99
C MET A 368 -8.89 4.33 -11.17
N ASN A 369 -7.77 4.99 -10.87
CA ASN A 369 -7.73 6.27 -10.16
C ASN A 369 -8.06 7.49 -11.04
N ARG A 370 -8.42 7.28 -12.31
CA ARG A 370 -8.80 8.35 -13.24
C ARG A 370 -10.22 8.84 -12.97
N THR A 371 -10.51 10.07 -13.41
CA THR A 371 -11.87 10.63 -13.34
C THR A 371 -12.83 9.83 -14.23
N ASN A 372 -14.13 9.82 -13.90
CA ASN A 372 -15.14 9.02 -14.61
C ASN A 372 -15.17 9.28 -16.13
N ASP A 373 -14.90 10.50 -16.59
CA ASP A 373 -14.85 10.87 -18.01
C ASP A 373 -13.61 10.32 -18.75
N LYS A 374 -12.62 9.81 -18.01
CA LYS A 374 -11.35 9.26 -18.50
C LYS A 374 -11.20 7.78 -18.23
N LEU A 375 -12.09 7.17 -17.45
CA LEU A 375 -11.96 5.79 -16.99
C LEU A 375 -11.89 4.79 -18.14
N TYR A 376 -12.57 5.08 -19.26
CA TYR A 376 -12.61 4.25 -20.46
C TYR A 376 -11.58 4.63 -21.53
N ASP A 377 -10.81 5.71 -21.32
CA ASP A 377 -9.72 6.04 -22.24
C ASP A 377 -8.68 4.91 -22.22
N PHE A 378 -8.21 4.51 -23.40
CA PHE A 378 -7.09 3.60 -23.55
C PHE A 378 -5.80 4.22 -22.99
N ILE A 379 -4.83 3.37 -22.70
CA ILE A 379 -3.54 3.73 -22.11
C ILE A 379 -2.50 3.76 -23.23
N VAL A 380 -1.70 4.81 -23.29
CA VAL A 380 -0.57 4.90 -24.23
C VAL A 380 0.65 4.24 -23.59
N VAL A 381 1.29 3.33 -24.32
CA VAL A 381 2.52 2.66 -23.89
C VAL A 381 3.70 3.30 -24.63
N THR A 382 4.74 3.67 -23.88
CA THR A 382 5.95 4.30 -24.41
C THR A 382 7.20 3.46 -24.17
N ASP A 383 8.18 3.61 -25.06
CA ASP A 383 9.55 3.12 -24.87
C ASP A 383 10.50 4.32 -24.92
N ASN A 384 11.06 4.70 -23.77
CA ASN A 384 11.90 5.89 -23.63
C ASN A 384 11.19 7.15 -24.16
N GLY A 385 9.90 7.30 -23.82
CA GLY A 385 9.04 8.40 -24.24
C GLY A 385 8.55 8.36 -25.70
N LYS A 386 8.97 7.39 -26.52
CA LYS A 386 8.44 7.19 -27.88
C LYS A 386 7.23 6.26 -27.86
N TYR A 387 6.29 6.47 -28.78
CA TYR A 387 5.11 5.62 -28.92
C TYR A 387 5.49 4.17 -29.24
N GLU A 388 5.02 3.24 -28.42
CA GLU A 388 5.20 1.79 -28.61
C GLU A 388 3.88 1.11 -28.96
N GLY A 389 2.79 1.54 -28.31
CA GLY A 389 1.45 1.00 -28.57
C GLY A 389 0.41 1.50 -27.58
N THR A 390 -0.68 0.76 -27.45
CA THR A 390 -1.79 1.09 -26.54
C THR A 390 -2.37 -0.14 -25.86
N VAL A 391 -2.99 0.05 -24.71
CA VAL A 391 -3.71 -1.00 -23.96
C VAL A 391 -5.09 -0.51 -23.60
N THR A 392 -6.12 -1.32 -23.87
CA THR A 392 -7.49 -1.00 -23.44
C THR A 392 -7.68 -1.36 -21.97
N ILE A 393 -8.64 -0.71 -21.32
CA ILE A 393 -8.96 -0.98 -19.92
C ILE A 393 -9.55 -2.37 -19.73
N LYS A 394 -10.29 -2.85 -20.72
CA LYS A 394 -10.80 -4.21 -20.73
C LYS A 394 -9.66 -5.23 -20.68
N ASP A 395 -8.65 -5.09 -21.55
CA ASP A 395 -7.53 -6.03 -21.62
C ASP A 395 -6.69 -6.00 -20.34
N LEU A 396 -6.49 -4.80 -19.80
CA LEU A 396 -5.79 -4.57 -18.54
C LEU A 396 -6.49 -5.28 -17.36
N LEU A 397 -7.79 -5.06 -17.21
CA LEU A 397 -8.58 -5.67 -16.13
C LEU A 397 -8.67 -7.18 -16.29
N GLN A 398 -8.92 -7.68 -17.51
CA GLN A 398 -8.95 -9.11 -17.77
C GLN A 398 -7.62 -9.75 -17.38
N LYS A 399 -6.48 -9.15 -17.74
CA LYS A 399 -5.17 -9.67 -17.35
C LYS A 399 -4.92 -9.59 -15.85
N SER A 400 -5.33 -8.50 -15.19
CA SER A 400 -5.21 -8.36 -13.74
C SER A 400 -5.97 -9.47 -13.01
N THR A 401 -7.21 -9.74 -13.43
CA THR A 401 -8.03 -10.82 -12.85
C THR A 401 -7.44 -12.20 -13.15
N GLU A 402 -6.94 -12.45 -14.36
CA GLU A 402 -6.24 -13.70 -14.69
C GLU A 402 -5.03 -13.92 -13.77
N LEU A 403 -4.24 -12.87 -13.52
CA LEU A 403 -3.08 -12.91 -12.64
C LEU A 403 -3.47 -13.19 -11.18
N GLU A 404 -4.51 -12.52 -10.67
CA GLU A 404 -5.03 -12.72 -9.31
C GLU A 404 -5.55 -14.15 -9.11
N VAL A 405 -6.35 -14.65 -10.07
CA VAL A 405 -6.88 -16.02 -10.03
C VAL A 405 -5.75 -17.05 -10.13
N SER A 406 -4.73 -16.79 -10.96
CA SER A 406 -3.57 -17.67 -11.06
C SER A 406 -2.76 -17.68 -9.75
N ALA A 407 -2.53 -16.52 -9.13
CA ALA A 407 -1.82 -16.42 -7.86
C ALA A 407 -2.54 -17.17 -6.73
N ALA A 408 -3.87 -17.01 -6.63
CA ALA A 408 -4.69 -17.72 -5.65
C ALA A 408 -4.68 -19.24 -5.86
N LYS A 409 -4.64 -19.73 -7.11
CA LYS A 409 -4.56 -21.16 -7.43
C LYS A 409 -3.24 -21.82 -7.04
N HIS A 410 -2.16 -21.04 -6.92
CA HIS A 410 -0.83 -21.57 -6.65
C HIS A 410 -0.39 -21.37 -5.21
N GLN A 411 -1.28 -20.96 -4.30
CA GLN A 411 -1.05 -20.97 -2.86
C GLN A 411 -1.49 -22.29 -2.24
N ASN A 412 -0.85 -22.69 -1.15
CA ASN A 412 -1.31 -23.78 -0.32
C ASN A 412 -2.57 -23.35 0.45
N PRO A 413 -3.69 -24.09 0.35
CA PRO A 413 -4.99 -23.67 0.88
C PRO A 413 -5.04 -23.59 2.41
N LEU A 414 -4.16 -24.31 3.11
CA LEU A 414 -4.12 -24.31 4.57
C LEU A 414 -3.27 -23.15 5.10
N THR A 415 -2.08 -22.93 4.55
CA THR A 415 -1.13 -21.95 5.12
C THR A 415 -1.10 -20.60 4.40
N GLY A 416 -1.73 -20.50 3.23
CA GLY A 416 -1.64 -19.32 2.34
C GLY A 416 -0.21 -19.03 1.88
N LEU A 417 0.72 -19.97 2.04
CA LEU A 417 2.09 -19.85 1.52
C LEU A 417 2.12 -20.25 0.04
N PRO A 418 3.09 -19.74 -0.74
CA PRO A 418 3.38 -20.24 -2.09
C PRO A 418 3.43 -21.77 -2.13
N GLY A 419 2.68 -22.37 -3.06
CA GLY A 419 2.65 -23.82 -3.31
C GLY A 419 3.63 -24.26 -4.40
N ASN A 420 3.56 -25.53 -4.79
CA ASN A 420 4.56 -26.21 -5.63
C ASN A 420 4.98 -25.46 -6.90
N VAL A 421 4.02 -24.90 -7.64
CA VAL A 421 4.32 -24.18 -8.90
C VAL A 421 5.19 -22.94 -8.65
N ILE A 422 4.89 -22.15 -7.61
CA ILE A 422 5.68 -20.97 -7.28
C ILE A 422 7.04 -21.37 -6.71
N ILE A 423 7.09 -22.42 -5.89
CA ILE A 423 8.34 -22.96 -5.35
C ILE A 423 9.29 -23.34 -6.49
N GLU A 424 8.83 -24.12 -7.46
CA GLU A 424 9.65 -24.57 -8.60
C GLU A 424 10.16 -23.40 -9.45
N GLN A 425 9.31 -22.39 -9.68
CA GLN A 425 9.70 -21.17 -10.39
C GLN A 425 10.75 -20.36 -9.64
N THR A 426 10.60 -20.20 -8.32
CA THR A 426 11.56 -19.49 -7.48
C THR A 426 12.92 -20.21 -7.51
N LEU A 427 12.93 -21.52 -7.31
CA LEU A 427 14.16 -22.32 -7.35
C LEU A 427 14.84 -22.25 -8.74
N SER A 428 14.06 -22.33 -9.82
CA SER A 428 14.59 -22.20 -11.19
C SER A 428 15.29 -20.86 -11.41
N GLN A 429 14.71 -19.77 -10.88
CA GLN A 429 15.27 -18.43 -11.01
C GLN A 429 16.53 -18.23 -10.18
N LEU A 430 16.57 -18.78 -8.96
CA LEU A 430 17.75 -18.74 -8.10
C LEU A 430 18.94 -19.44 -8.75
N ILE A 431 18.72 -20.63 -9.34
CA ILE A 431 19.76 -21.35 -10.06
C ILE A 431 20.24 -20.54 -11.28
N ALA A 432 19.32 -19.87 -11.99
CA ALA A 432 19.67 -19.06 -13.15
C ALA A 432 20.40 -17.74 -12.81
N SER A 433 20.17 -17.15 -11.63
CA SER A 433 20.70 -15.82 -11.27
C SER A 433 22.19 -15.80 -10.94
N ARG A 434 22.80 -16.97 -10.67
CA ARG A 434 24.22 -17.14 -10.26
C ARG A 434 24.64 -16.31 -9.04
N GLN A 435 23.69 -15.81 -8.25
CA GLN A 435 23.97 -15.17 -6.97
C GLN A 435 24.09 -16.23 -5.87
N GLU A 436 24.79 -15.91 -4.79
CA GLU A 436 24.91 -16.80 -3.61
C GLU A 436 23.53 -17.03 -3.00
N TYR A 437 23.17 -18.31 -2.78
CA TYR A 437 21.88 -18.70 -2.20
C TYR A 437 22.02 -19.87 -1.24
N GLY A 438 21.10 -19.92 -0.27
CA GLY A 438 20.84 -21.09 0.56
C GLY A 438 19.39 -21.55 0.40
N VAL A 439 19.19 -22.81 0.06
CA VAL A 439 17.86 -23.44 0.00
C VAL A 439 17.73 -24.44 1.12
N ALA A 440 16.72 -24.23 1.97
CA ALA A 440 16.41 -25.09 3.08
C ALA A 440 15.11 -25.85 2.84
N TYR A 441 15.14 -27.12 3.22
CA TYR A 441 13.98 -27.99 3.23
C TYR A 441 13.68 -28.36 4.68
N LEU A 442 12.44 -28.10 5.11
CA LEU A 442 11.97 -28.34 6.47
C LEU A 442 10.85 -29.38 6.46
N ASP A 443 10.89 -30.29 7.43
CA ASP A 443 9.88 -31.33 7.62
C ASP A 443 9.57 -31.48 9.12
N ILE A 444 8.29 -31.66 9.46
CA ILE A 444 7.83 -31.92 10.84
C ILE A 444 8.00 -33.40 11.19
N ASP A 445 8.91 -33.68 12.11
CA ASP A 445 9.20 -35.03 12.57
C ASP A 445 8.02 -35.64 13.32
N ASN A 446 7.76 -36.93 13.09
CA ASN A 446 6.69 -37.71 13.73
C ASN A 446 5.27 -37.15 13.54
N PHE A 447 5.05 -36.29 12.54
CA PHE A 447 3.76 -35.62 12.32
C PHE A 447 2.58 -36.58 12.15
N LYS A 448 2.79 -37.69 11.44
CA LYS A 448 1.76 -38.73 11.31
C LYS A 448 1.35 -39.32 12.66
N ALA A 449 2.33 -39.69 13.50
CA ALA A 449 2.04 -40.25 14.82
C ALA A 449 1.29 -39.26 15.70
N TYR A 450 1.58 -37.96 15.57
CA TYR A 450 0.81 -36.91 16.22
C TYR A 450 -0.65 -36.90 15.74
N ASN A 451 -0.89 -36.91 14.43
CA ASN A 451 -2.25 -36.92 13.87
C ASN A 451 -3.05 -38.15 14.28
N ASP A 452 -2.40 -39.31 14.39
CA ASP A 452 -3.03 -40.55 14.84
C ASP A 452 -3.52 -40.46 16.31
N VAL A 453 -2.85 -39.65 17.15
CA VAL A 453 -3.20 -39.46 18.58
C VAL A 453 -4.15 -38.29 18.79
N TYR A 454 -3.92 -37.16 18.11
CA TYR A 454 -4.57 -35.88 18.38
C TYR A 454 -5.57 -35.43 17.32
N GLY A 455 -5.65 -36.15 16.21
CA GLY A 455 -6.52 -35.84 15.06
C GLY A 455 -5.94 -34.80 14.12
N PHE A 456 -6.42 -34.83 12.87
CA PHE A 456 -5.95 -33.96 11.79
C PHE A 456 -6.20 -32.46 12.06
N GLU A 457 -7.26 -32.08 12.77
CA GLU A 457 -7.52 -30.67 13.07
C GLU A 457 -6.41 -30.05 13.93
N LYS A 458 -5.89 -30.80 14.92
CA LYS A 458 -4.73 -30.36 15.71
C LYS A 458 -3.44 -30.42 14.89
N GLY A 459 -3.33 -31.40 14.00
CA GLY A 459 -2.26 -31.48 13.01
C GLY A 459 -2.15 -30.23 12.14
N ASP A 460 -3.27 -29.78 11.58
CA ASP A 460 -3.34 -28.58 10.75
C ASP A 460 -2.90 -27.33 11.52
N ARG A 461 -3.20 -27.25 12.82
CA ARG A 461 -2.72 -26.15 13.68
C ARG A 461 -1.20 -26.15 13.86
N ILE A 462 -0.56 -27.32 13.85
CA ILE A 462 0.91 -27.41 13.89
C ILE A 462 1.52 -26.98 12.55
N ILE A 463 0.91 -27.37 11.43
CA ILE A 463 1.33 -26.89 10.09
C ILE A 463 1.23 -25.37 10.05
N LEU A 464 0.12 -24.81 10.54
CA LEU A 464 -0.06 -23.37 10.68
C LEU A 464 0.98 -22.73 11.61
N LEU A 465 1.31 -23.36 12.74
CA LEU A 465 2.33 -22.91 13.67
C LEU A 465 3.69 -22.78 12.97
N LEU A 466 4.15 -23.83 12.28
CA LEU A 466 5.43 -23.79 11.55
C LEU A 466 5.39 -22.71 10.46
N SER A 467 4.30 -22.61 9.72
CA SER A 467 4.15 -21.58 8.68
C SER A 467 4.24 -20.16 9.26
N ASN A 468 3.67 -19.92 10.44
CA ASN A 468 3.73 -18.64 11.12
C ASN A 468 5.13 -18.34 11.66
N ILE A 469 5.81 -19.34 12.24
CA ILE A 469 7.21 -19.21 12.65
C ILE A 469 8.06 -18.81 11.45
N LEU A 470 7.98 -19.55 10.34
CA LEU A 470 8.76 -19.24 9.13
C LEU A 470 8.47 -17.83 8.59
N ARG A 471 7.21 -17.37 8.60
CA ARG A 471 6.84 -15.99 8.25
C ARG A 471 7.47 -14.94 9.19
N ARG A 472 7.68 -15.23 10.47
CA ARG A 472 8.38 -14.30 11.39
C ARG A 472 9.83 -14.07 10.98
N TYR A 473 10.44 -15.02 10.27
CA TYR A 473 11.81 -14.93 9.77
C TYR A 473 11.90 -14.40 8.32
N GLU A 474 10.83 -13.87 7.73
CA GLU A 474 10.76 -13.39 6.33
C GLU A 474 11.80 -12.31 5.98
N LYS A 475 12.30 -11.54 6.96
CA LYS A 475 13.41 -10.60 6.71
C LYS A 475 14.75 -11.29 6.40
N ARG A 476 14.91 -12.53 6.86
CA ARG A 476 16.11 -13.38 6.65
C ARG A 476 15.85 -14.48 5.61
N LEU A 477 14.61 -14.94 5.53
CA LEU A 477 14.13 -15.91 4.56
C LEU A 477 13.47 -15.15 3.41
N HIS A 478 14.19 -14.96 2.32
CA HIS A 478 13.76 -14.27 1.11
C HIS A 478 12.55 -14.94 0.43
N PHE A 479 12.32 -16.22 0.73
CA PHE A 479 11.14 -16.93 0.27
C PHE A 479 10.79 -18.06 1.25
N VAL A 480 9.49 -18.32 1.42
CA VAL A 480 8.97 -19.50 2.13
C VAL A 480 7.81 -20.07 1.32
N GLY A 481 7.84 -21.37 1.05
CA GLY A 481 6.78 -22.11 0.38
C GLY A 481 6.35 -23.33 1.17
N HIS A 482 5.11 -23.76 0.96
CA HIS A 482 4.54 -24.97 1.55
C HIS A 482 4.24 -25.99 0.44
N VAL A 483 5.04 -27.06 0.40
CA VAL A 483 4.97 -28.13 -0.60
C VAL A 483 3.69 -28.95 -0.43
N GLY A 484 3.42 -29.35 0.82
CA GLY A 484 2.20 -30.04 1.24
C GLY A 484 2.43 -30.86 2.49
N GLY A 485 1.37 -31.09 3.28
CA GLY A 485 1.46 -31.85 4.53
C GLY A 485 2.40 -31.18 5.53
N ASP A 486 3.48 -31.88 5.88
CA ASP A 486 4.52 -31.46 6.81
C ASP A 486 5.77 -30.85 6.12
N ASP A 487 5.76 -30.70 4.79
CA ASP A 487 6.93 -30.30 3.99
C ASP A 487 6.95 -28.81 3.59
N PHE A 488 8.03 -28.11 3.94
CA PHE A 488 8.24 -26.70 3.64
C PHE A 488 9.58 -26.44 2.97
N ILE A 489 9.64 -25.38 2.17
CA ILE A 489 10.88 -24.89 1.55
C ILE A 489 11.09 -23.44 1.95
N ALA A 490 12.31 -23.07 2.27
CA ALA A 490 12.72 -21.69 2.51
C ALA A 490 13.98 -21.35 1.73
N VAL A 491 14.11 -20.09 1.31
CA VAL A 491 15.30 -19.55 0.64
C VAL A 491 15.83 -18.40 1.47
N ALA A 492 17.15 -18.35 1.65
CA ALA A 492 17.85 -17.25 2.30
C ALA A 492 19.01 -16.75 1.41
N ASP A 493 19.29 -15.45 1.47
CA ASP A 493 20.56 -14.90 0.98
C ASP A 493 21.62 -15.30 1.98
N LYS A 494 22.71 -15.94 1.50
CA LYS A 494 23.89 -16.29 2.29
C LYS A 494 23.55 -16.92 3.65
N CYS A 495 23.63 -18.25 3.76
CA CYS A 495 23.55 -18.91 5.07
C CYS A 495 24.78 -18.54 5.92
N GLU A 496 24.79 -17.36 6.55
CA GLU A 496 25.78 -16.97 7.57
C GLU A 496 25.57 -17.83 8.81
N GLY A 497 26.06 -19.07 8.75
CA GLY A 497 26.05 -20.03 9.83
C GLY A 497 24.66 -20.59 10.15
N ASP A 498 24.62 -21.87 10.49
CA ASP A 498 23.43 -22.67 10.82
C ASP A 498 22.53 -22.12 11.96
N ASN A 499 22.86 -20.97 12.54
CA ASN A 499 22.24 -20.45 13.76
C ASN A 499 20.75 -20.12 13.62
N TYR A 500 20.28 -19.59 12.49
CA TYR A 500 18.87 -19.16 12.39
C TYR A 500 17.90 -20.34 12.18
N PHE A 501 18.29 -21.41 11.48
CA PHE A 501 17.46 -22.62 11.43
C PHE A 501 17.45 -23.38 12.76
N ILE A 502 18.55 -23.31 13.52
CA ILE A 502 18.58 -23.78 14.91
C ILE A 502 17.59 -22.97 15.77
N ASP A 503 17.53 -21.65 15.59
CA ASP A 503 16.58 -20.79 16.31
C ASP A 503 15.12 -21.11 15.93
N ILE A 504 14.82 -21.24 14.63
CA ILE A 504 13.50 -21.67 14.13
C ILE A 504 13.11 -23.01 14.74
N LYS A 505 14.04 -23.98 14.77
CA LYS A 505 13.80 -25.29 15.36
C LYS A 505 13.49 -25.19 16.86
N LYS A 506 14.31 -24.48 17.63
CA LYS A 506 14.10 -24.29 19.08
C LYS A 506 12.78 -23.57 19.38
N GLU A 507 12.44 -22.58 18.57
CA GLU A 507 11.18 -21.85 18.69
C GLU A 507 9.97 -22.75 18.43
N PHE A 508 10.03 -23.56 17.36
CA PHE A 508 9.02 -24.57 17.07
C PHE A 508 8.89 -25.59 18.21
N GLU A 509 10.00 -26.20 18.64
CA GLU A 509 10.01 -27.19 19.73
C GLU A 509 9.44 -26.64 21.04
N ARG A 510 9.61 -25.35 21.31
CA ARG A 510 9.04 -24.68 22.49
C ARG A 510 7.54 -24.44 22.35
N GLU A 511 7.10 -23.89 21.22
CA GLU A 511 5.70 -23.50 21.01
C GLU A 511 4.79 -24.69 20.76
N VAL A 512 5.33 -25.76 20.17
CA VAL A 512 4.55 -26.96 19.85
C VAL A 512 4.11 -27.73 21.09
N LEU A 513 4.80 -27.57 22.23
CA LEU A 513 4.40 -28.17 23.52
C LEU A 513 3.00 -27.75 23.97
N ASN A 514 2.51 -26.58 23.55
CA ASN A 514 1.16 -26.11 23.87
C ASN A 514 0.06 -26.89 23.15
N TYR A 515 0.42 -27.73 22.18
CA TYR A 515 -0.49 -28.57 21.42
C TYR A 515 -0.57 -30.01 21.96
N TYR A 516 0.12 -30.30 23.06
CA TYR A 516 0.07 -31.58 23.77
C TYR A 516 -0.76 -31.48 25.05
N ILE A 517 -1.34 -32.61 25.48
CA ILE A 517 -1.87 -32.71 26.85
C ILE A 517 -0.72 -32.78 27.86
N GLN A 518 -1.01 -32.41 29.10
CA GLN A 518 -0.01 -32.33 30.17
C GLN A 518 0.74 -33.65 30.37
N ASP A 519 0.04 -34.79 30.40
CA ASP A 519 0.65 -36.11 30.59
C ASP A 519 1.71 -36.45 29.53
N ASP A 520 1.44 -36.17 28.26
CA ASP A 520 2.38 -36.46 27.16
C ASP A 520 3.57 -35.51 27.17
N ARG A 521 3.34 -34.25 27.58
CA ARG A 521 4.39 -33.25 27.76
C ARG A 521 5.36 -33.63 28.89
N GLU A 522 4.83 -34.09 30.02
CA GLU A 522 5.63 -34.52 31.18
C GLU A 522 6.40 -35.81 30.86
N ARG A 523 5.80 -36.74 30.12
CA ARG A 523 6.46 -37.98 29.69
C ARG A 523 7.47 -37.79 28.56
N GLY A 524 7.33 -36.74 27.75
CA GLY A 524 8.24 -36.41 26.64
C GLY A 524 8.10 -37.29 25.40
N TYR A 525 7.02 -38.08 25.29
CA TYR A 525 6.69 -38.90 24.13
C TYR A 525 5.18 -39.15 24.03
N ILE A 526 4.72 -39.47 22.83
CA ILE A 526 3.37 -40.00 22.57
C ILE A 526 3.43 -41.48 22.24
N THR A 527 2.32 -42.17 22.43
CA THR A 527 2.16 -43.57 22.01
C THR A 527 1.16 -43.65 20.88
N SER A 528 1.57 -44.25 19.77
CA SER A 528 0.69 -44.48 18.62
C SER A 528 0.89 -45.90 18.10
N VAL A 529 -0.14 -46.43 17.43
CA VAL A 529 -0.12 -47.79 16.90
C VAL A 529 0.49 -47.78 15.51
N ASN A 530 1.56 -48.55 15.32
CA ASN A 530 2.19 -48.66 14.01
C ASN A 530 1.33 -49.48 13.04
N ARG A 531 1.73 -49.57 11.76
CA ARG A 531 0.97 -50.30 10.71
C ARG A 531 0.81 -51.82 10.98
N ARG A 532 1.50 -52.38 11.98
CA ARG A 532 1.43 -53.78 12.39
C ARG A 532 0.55 -54.02 13.61
N GLY A 533 -0.08 -52.97 14.16
CA GLY A 533 -0.93 -53.07 15.35
C GLY A 533 -0.16 -53.00 16.67
N GLU A 534 1.14 -52.71 16.65
CA GLU A 534 1.97 -52.63 17.84
C GLU A 534 2.05 -51.18 18.34
N THR A 535 1.95 -50.99 19.66
CA THR A 535 2.11 -49.67 20.29
C THR A 535 3.59 -49.27 20.31
N GLU A 536 3.91 -48.18 19.62
CA GLU A 536 5.26 -47.63 19.54
C GLU A 536 5.32 -46.26 20.22
N ARG A 537 6.47 -45.92 20.82
CA ARG A 537 6.72 -44.63 21.45
C ARG A 537 7.36 -43.68 20.45
N PHE A 538 6.74 -42.54 20.22
CA PHE A 538 7.24 -41.48 19.36
C PHE A 538 7.65 -40.27 20.20
N PRO A 539 8.87 -39.73 20.04
CA PRO A 539 9.23 -38.45 20.64
C PRO A 539 8.25 -37.35 20.25
N LEU A 540 8.14 -36.31 21.09
CA LEU A 540 7.40 -35.09 20.73
C LEU A 540 7.92 -34.54 19.40
N ILE A 541 7.03 -33.94 18.63
CA ILE A 541 7.35 -33.47 17.28
C ILE A 541 8.41 -32.37 17.33
N SER A 542 9.28 -32.40 16.33
CA SER A 542 10.34 -31.43 16.10
C SER A 542 10.36 -31.09 14.62
N VAL A 543 11.30 -30.25 14.18
CA VAL A 543 11.52 -29.94 12.77
C VAL A 543 12.92 -30.36 12.39
N THR A 544 12.99 -31.18 11.34
CA THR A 544 14.23 -31.46 10.63
C THR A 544 14.39 -30.41 9.53
N CYS A 545 15.55 -29.75 9.51
CA CYS A 545 15.93 -28.79 8.49
C CYS A 545 17.23 -29.25 7.82
N VAL A 546 17.24 -29.29 6.50
CA VAL A 546 18.44 -29.54 5.70
C VAL A 546 18.65 -28.39 4.72
N VAL A 547 19.89 -27.96 4.56
CA VAL A 547 20.25 -26.77 3.78
C VAL A 547 21.28 -27.15 2.73
N VAL A 548 21.08 -26.66 1.51
CA VAL A 548 22.05 -26.73 0.42
C VAL A 548 22.39 -25.29 0.03
N ASN A 549 23.68 -25.00 -0.09
CA ASN A 549 24.16 -23.70 -0.57
C ASN A 549 24.92 -23.87 -1.89
N ASN A 550 24.97 -22.82 -2.70
CA ASN A 550 25.67 -22.87 -3.98
C ASN A 550 27.17 -22.51 -3.93
N GLU A 551 27.69 -22.17 -2.74
CA GLU A 551 29.13 -21.95 -2.51
C GLU A 551 29.90 -23.27 -2.44
N THR A 552 29.29 -24.31 -1.86
CA THR A 552 29.94 -25.62 -1.67
C THR A 552 29.61 -26.60 -2.78
N GLU A 553 28.48 -26.42 -3.48
CA GLU A 553 27.93 -27.38 -4.43
C GLU A 553 27.19 -26.64 -5.56
N ASN A 554 27.38 -27.00 -6.83
CA ASN A 554 26.88 -26.19 -7.96
C ASN A 554 25.94 -27.02 -8.85
N GLU A 555 24.64 -26.89 -8.59
CA GLU A 555 23.63 -27.76 -9.22
C GLU A 555 23.11 -27.16 -10.52
N GLY A 556 23.02 -27.98 -11.56
CA GLY A 556 22.73 -27.52 -12.92
C GLY A 556 21.25 -27.19 -13.17
N ASN A 557 20.34 -27.71 -12.34
CA ASN A 557 18.90 -27.54 -12.48
C ASN A 557 18.13 -27.81 -11.16
N VAL A 558 16.84 -27.46 -11.14
CA VAL A 558 15.97 -27.62 -9.96
C VAL A 558 15.81 -29.07 -9.54
N PHE A 559 15.77 -30.00 -10.50
CA PHE A 559 15.57 -31.42 -10.23
C PHE A 559 16.71 -31.97 -9.35
N GLU A 560 17.97 -31.71 -9.73
CA GLU A 560 19.16 -32.10 -8.96
C GLU A 560 19.13 -31.53 -7.53
N LEU A 561 18.79 -30.25 -7.37
CA LEU A 561 18.67 -29.60 -6.06
C LEU A 561 17.61 -30.28 -5.18
N THR A 562 16.43 -30.55 -5.73
CA THR A 562 15.33 -31.19 -4.98
C THR A 562 15.64 -32.64 -4.61
N GLU A 563 16.27 -33.40 -5.50
CA GLU A 563 16.70 -34.78 -5.24
C GLU A 563 17.74 -34.85 -4.12
N LYS A 564 18.66 -33.88 -4.10
CA LYS A 564 19.67 -33.76 -3.06
C LYS A 564 19.08 -33.39 -1.70
N LEU A 565 18.19 -32.40 -1.66
CA LEU A 565 17.46 -32.04 -0.43
C LEU A 565 16.69 -33.25 0.12
N ALA A 566 16.07 -34.04 -0.75
CA ALA A 566 15.39 -35.28 -0.35
C ALA A 566 16.35 -36.34 0.22
N CYS A 567 17.54 -36.50 -0.36
CA CYS A 567 18.58 -37.40 0.18
C CYS A 567 19.07 -36.93 1.56
N LEU A 568 19.45 -35.67 1.69
CA LEU A 568 19.91 -35.10 2.96
C LEU A 568 18.84 -35.21 4.06
N LYS A 569 17.57 -34.97 3.72
CA LYS A 569 16.43 -35.16 4.62
C LYS A 569 16.35 -36.60 5.13
N LYS A 570 16.53 -37.59 4.24
CA LYS A 570 16.50 -39.02 4.61
C LYS A 570 17.66 -39.38 5.54
N GLU A 571 18.85 -38.88 5.28
CA GLU A 571 20.03 -39.09 6.14
C GLU A 571 19.86 -38.46 7.53
N ALA A 572 19.37 -37.21 7.58
CA ALA A 572 19.10 -36.51 8.84
C ALA A 572 18.09 -37.28 9.71
N LYS A 573 17.00 -37.78 9.12
CA LYS A 573 16.00 -38.61 9.80
C LYS A 573 16.57 -39.96 10.28
N GLN A 574 17.50 -40.57 9.55
CA GLN A 574 18.15 -41.81 9.99
C GLN A 574 19.09 -41.58 11.18
N ARG A 575 19.85 -40.48 11.19
CA ARG A 575 20.72 -40.12 12.33
C ARG A 575 19.92 -39.87 13.60
N LEU A 576 18.75 -39.23 13.49
CA LEU A 576 17.83 -39.01 14.63
C LEU A 576 17.31 -40.33 15.22
N LYS A 577 17.02 -41.34 14.38
CA LYS A 577 16.59 -42.67 14.84
C LYS A 577 17.70 -43.50 15.51
N LEU A 578 18.94 -43.33 15.06
CA LEU A 578 20.10 -44.01 15.66
C LEU A 578 20.49 -43.39 17.00
N GLY A 579 20.43 -42.05 17.11
CA GLY A 579 20.74 -41.33 18.35
C GLY A 579 19.74 -41.57 19.49
N SER A 580 18.46 -41.87 19.18
CA SER A 580 17.46 -42.25 20.18
C SER A 580 17.58 -43.71 20.64
N SER A 581 18.26 -44.58 19.89
CA SER A 581 18.53 -45.97 20.28
C SER A 581 19.72 -46.15 21.24
N CYS A 582 20.57 -45.12 21.40
CA CYS A 582 21.77 -45.17 22.25
C CYS A 582 21.54 -44.65 23.69
N ARG A 583 20.30 -44.44 24.12
CA ARG A 583 19.94 -44.22 25.53
C ARG A 583 19.15 -45.42 26.03
N SER A 584 19.83 -46.54 26.15
CA SER A 584 19.37 -47.74 26.85
C SER A 584 20.62 -48.40 27.42
N ASP A 585 21.09 -47.84 28.55
CA ASP A 585 21.65 -48.54 29.72
C ASP A 585 21.98 -47.52 30.81
#